data_AF-A0A933GTN5-F1
#
_entry.id   AF-A0A933GTN5-F1
#
_cell.length_a   1.000
_cell.length_b   1.000
_cell.length_c   1.000
_cell.angle_alpha   90.00
_cell.angle_beta   90.00
_cell.angle_gamma   90.00
#
_symmetry.space_group_name_H-M   'P 1'
#
loop_
_entity.id
_entity.type
_entity.pdbx_description
1 polymer ?
#
loop_
_entity_poly.entity_id
_entity_poly.type
_entity_poly.pdbx_seq_one_letter_code
_entity_poly.pdbx_strand_id
1 'polypeptide(L)'
;MAQLLLVQVLPSPWWVPDLLVVALVVAMSAQPNRWVALSAAAGLCQSVWAVRFPWHIVMSYVGVGWLAMLAHARWNAADWRVQALAVGAGVAMVTAVGLGLDALWSLDAIGLAGVRVGLTVLSFFLLRRIADSSLG
;
A
#
# COMPACT_ATOMS: atom_id res chain seq x y z
N MET A 1 10.86 -26.77 16.57
CA MET A 1 11.54 -25.52 16.14
C MET A 1 11.33 -25.19 14.67
N ALA A 2 11.48 -26.14 13.72
CA ALA A 2 11.28 -25.86 12.29
C ALA A 2 9.87 -25.35 11.91
N GLN A 3 8.81 -25.78 12.61
CA GLN A 3 7.44 -25.28 12.42
C GLN A 3 7.25 -23.80 12.80
N LEU A 4 7.98 -23.29 13.80
CA LEU A 4 7.93 -21.87 14.18
C LEU A 4 8.58 -20.98 13.12
N LEU A 5 9.66 -21.46 12.49
CA LEU A 5 10.29 -20.78 11.35
C LEU A 5 9.41 -20.85 10.10
N LEU A 6 8.76 -21.98 9.83
CA LEU A 6 7.80 -22.11 8.71
C LEU A 6 6.59 -21.19 8.85
N VAL A 7 6.11 -20.91 10.07
CA VAL A 7 5.04 -19.92 10.31
C VAL A 7 5.52 -18.47 10.13
N GLN A 8 6.81 -18.21 10.35
CA GLN A 8 7.41 -16.89 10.08
C GLN A 8 7.82 -16.70 8.61
N VAL A 9 8.01 -17.78 7.85
CA VAL A 9 8.44 -17.78 6.45
C VAL A 9 7.27 -18.02 5.48
N LEU A 10 6.15 -18.58 5.95
CA LEU A 10 4.90 -18.56 5.20
C LEU A 10 4.64 -17.11 4.83
N PRO A 11 4.56 -16.76 3.53
CA PRO A 11 4.31 -15.39 3.10
C PRO A 11 2.96 -15.03 3.67
N SER A 12 2.99 -14.37 4.82
CA SER A 12 1.78 -13.86 5.40
C SER A 12 1.13 -12.97 4.34
N PRO A 13 -0.19 -13.04 4.12
CA PRO A 13 -0.85 -12.42 2.97
C PRO A 13 -0.54 -10.91 2.80
N TRP A 14 0.01 -10.26 3.84
CA TRP A 14 0.54 -8.91 3.81
C TRP A 14 1.91 -8.71 3.12
N TRP A 15 2.64 -9.76 2.73
CA TRP A 15 3.93 -9.63 2.01
C TRP A 15 3.79 -9.60 0.48
N VAL A 16 2.57 -9.71 -0.03
CA VAL A 16 2.25 -9.57 -1.46
C VAL A 16 2.23 -8.08 -1.84
N PRO A 17 2.54 -7.71 -3.10
CA PRO A 17 2.36 -6.34 -3.58
C PRO A 17 0.96 -5.79 -3.30
N ASP A 18 0.89 -4.59 -2.75
CA ASP A 18 -0.37 -3.99 -2.29
C ASP A 18 -1.09 -3.27 -3.42
N LEU A 19 -1.81 -4.04 -4.24
CA LEU A 19 -2.58 -3.51 -5.36
C LEU A 19 -3.74 -2.61 -4.93
N LEU A 20 -4.21 -2.73 -3.67
CA LEU A 20 -5.23 -1.84 -3.10
C LEU A 20 -4.69 -0.43 -2.92
N VAL A 21 -3.45 -0.27 -2.43
CA VAL A 21 -2.80 1.05 -2.38
C VAL A 21 -2.63 1.64 -3.78
N VAL A 22 -2.25 0.82 -4.76
CA VAL A 22 -2.15 1.25 -6.16
C VAL A 22 -3.50 1.77 -6.67
N ALA A 23 -4.56 0.98 -6.52
CA ALA A 23 -5.90 1.33 -6.93
C ALA A 23 -6.42 2.59 -6.21
N LEU A 24 -6.14 2.72 -4.91
CA LEU A 24 -6.50 3.90 -4.13
C LEU A 24 -5.84 5.17 -4.66
N VAL A 25 -4.53 5.15 -4.89
CA VAL A 25 -3.79 6.32 -5.40
C VAL A 25 -4.28 6.72 -6.78
N VAL A 26 -4.52 5.76 -7.67
CA VAL A 26 -5.07 6.02 -9.01
C VAL A 26 -6.50 6.59 -8.91
N ALA A 27 -7.39 5.98 -8.11
CA ALA A 27 -8.75 6.46 -7.93
C ALA A 27 -8.79 7.88 -7.34
N MET A 28 -7.89 8.18 -6.40
CA MET A 28 -7.75 9.50 -5.81
C MET A 28 -7.24 10.55 -6.80
N SER A 29 -6.39 10.18 -7.76
CA SER A 29 -5.97 11.10 -8.82
C SER A 29 -7.14 11.55 -9.71
N ALA A 30 -8.18 10.71 -9.84
CA ALA A 30 -9.39 11.03 -10.59
C ALA A 30 -10.47 11.73 -9.73
N GLN A 31 -10.56 11.39 -8.43
CA GLN A 31 -11.61 11.88 -7.53
C GLN A 31 -11.05 12.31 -6.16
N PRO A 32 -10.22 13.37 -6.10
CA PRO A 32 -9.54 13.79 -4.87
C PRO A 32 -10.51 14.20 -3.76
N ASN A 33 -11.66 14.77 -4.10
CA ASN A 33 -12.67 15.19 -3.13
C ASN A 33 -13.29 14.02 -2.34
N ARG A 34 -13.13 12.77 -2.82
CA ARG A 34 -13.66 11.56 -2.18
C ARG A 34 -12.60 10.76 -1.43
N TRP A 35 -11.43 11.34 -1.18
CA TRP A 35 -10.29 10.63 -0.61
C TRP A 35 -10.62 9.88 0.69
N VAL A 36 -11.38 10.48 1.60
CA VAL A 36 -11.75 9.83 2.89
C VAL A 36 -12.54 8.55 2.63
N ALA A 37 -13.58 8.63 1.79
CA ALA A 37 -14.45 7.50 1.49
C ALA A 37 -13.71 6.39 0.75
N LEU A 38 -12.88 6.74 -0.24
CA LEU A 38 -12.05 5.79 -0.98
C LEU A 38 -11.04 5.09 -0.07
N SER A 39 -10.40 5.84 0.83
CA SER A 39 -9.40 5.31 1.74
C SER A 39 -10.02 4.41 2.82
N ALA A 40 -11.15 4.83 3.38
CA ALA A 40 -11.91 4.01 4.33
C ALA A 40 -12.39 2.72 3.67
N ALA A 41 -12.91 2.78 2.44
CA ALA A 41 -13.33 1.60 1.69
C ALA A 41 -12.16 0.64 1.42
N ALA A 42 -11.02 1.16 0.94
CA ALA A 42 -9.82 0.35 0.71
C ALA A 42 -9.31 -0.29 2.02
N GLY A 43 -9.30 0.48 3.11
CA GLY A 43 -8.95 -0.01 4.45
C GLY A 43 -9.89 -1.10 4.95
N LEU A 44 -11.21 -0.95 4.74
CA LEU A 44 -12.21 -1.96 5.11
C LEU A 44 -12.02 -3.24 4.29
N CYS A 45 -11.79 -3.13 2.98
CA CYS A 45 -11.48 -4.28 2.12
C CYS A 45 -10.24 -5.02 2.61
N GLN A 46 -9.18 -4.29 2.97
CA GLN A 46 -7.96 -4.91 3.47
C GLN A 46 -8.12 -5.50 4.89
N SER A 47 -8.97 -4.90 5.72
CA SER A 47 -9.19 -5.33 7.10
C SER A 47 -9.79 -6.74 7.22
N VAL A 48 -10.42 -7.26 6.15
CA VAL A 48 -10.97 -8.63 6.11
C VAL A 48 -9.86 -9.67 6.34
N TRP A 49 -8.63 -9.37 5.95
CA TRP A 49 -7.47 -10.24 6.13
C TRP A 49 -6.75 -10.04 7.47
N ALA A 50 -7.22 -9.07 8.29
CA ALA A 50 -6.60 -8.71 9.56
C ALA A 50 -7.25 -9.47 10.72
N VAL A 51 -6.57 -10.52 11.20
CA VAL A 51 -7.03 -11.29 12.37
C VAL A 51 -6.85 -10.49 13.66
N ARG A 52 -5.82 -9.63 13.72
CA ARG A 52 -5.49 -8.80 14.87
C ARG A 52 -5.39 -7.37 14.38
N PHE A 53 -6.13 -6.46 15.02
CA PHE A 53 -6.09 -5.01 14.75
C PHE A 53 -6.66 -4.51 13.40
N PRO A 54 -7.87 -4.94 12.97
CA PRO A 54 -8.47 -4.49 11.71
C PRO A 54 -8.61 -2.96 11.61
N TRP A 55 -8.87 -2.29 12.74
CA TRP A 55 -9.01 -0.83 12.77
C TRP A 55 -7.72 -0.07 12.47
N HIS A 56 -6.57 -0.64 12.81
CA HIS A 56 -5.28 -0.02 12.51
C HIS A 56 -4.96 -0.09 11.01
N ILE A 57 -5.41 -1.14 10.33
CA ILE A 57 -5.35 -1.22 8.87
C ILE A 57 -6.19 -0.11 8.25
N VAL A 58 -7.44 0.04 8.68
CA VAL A 58 -8.32 1.11 8.18
C VAL A 58 -7.66 2.49 8.36
N MET A 59 -7.14 2.79 9.55
CA MET A 59 -6.45 4.05 9.83
C MET A 59 -5.19 4.24 8.98
N SER A 60 -4.46 3.15 8.70
CA SER A 60 -3.30 3.20 7.81
C SER A 60 -3.72 3.58 6.39
N TYR A 61 -4.79 3.01 5.84
CA TYR A 61 -5.26 3.41 4.51
C TYR A 61 -5.79 4.85 4.48
N VAL A 62 -6.46 5.31 5.54
CA VAL A 62 -6.83 6.73 5.69
C VAL A 62 -5.59 7.63 5.69
N GLY A 63 -4.52 7.22 6.36
CA GLY A 63 -3.24 7.94 6.31
C GLY A 63 -2.59 7.91 4.91
N VAL A 64 -2.71 6.80 4.16
CA VAL A 64 -2.28 6.75 2.74
C VAL A 64 -3.05 7.77 1.92
N GLY A 65 -4.37 7.83 2.09
CA GLY A 65 -5.21 8.82 1.44
C GLY A 65 -4.82 10.25 1.79
N TRP A 66 -4.53 10.51 3.06
CA TRP A 66 -4.06 11.83 3.50
C TRP A 66 -2.72 12.20 2.83
N LEU A 67 -1.76 11.27 2.76
CA LEU A 67 -0.49 11.48 2.05
C LEU A 67 -0.70 11.75 0.55
N ALA A 68 -1.57 10.97 -0.10
CA ALA A 68 -1.92 11.16 -1.50
C ALA A 68 -2.62 12.52 -1.74
N MET A 69 -3.47 12.97 -0.81
CA MET A 69 -4.11 14.28 -0.87
C MET A 69 -3.12 15.42 -0.69
N LEU A 70 -2.16 15.29 0.23
CA LEU A 70 -1.06 16.24 0.37
C LEU A 70 -0.22 16.31 -0.90
N ALA A 71 0.08 15.17 -1.51
CA ALA A 71 0.81 15.12 -2.76
C ALA A 71 0.02 15.81 -3.89
N HIS A 72 -1.29 15.58 -3.96
CA HIS A 72 -2.19 16.25 -4.90
C HIS A 72 -2.27 17.77 -4.67
N ALA A 73 -2.22 18.23 -3.42
CA ALA A 73 -2.26 19.66 -3.11
C ALA A 73 -0.97 20.41 -3.52
N ARG A 74 0.16 19.69 -3.63
CA ARG A 74 1.49 20.27 -3.89
C ARG A 74 2.01 20.01 -5.30
N TRP A 75 1.58 18.93 -5.94
CA TRP A 75 2.06 18.50 -7.24
C TRP A 75 0.92 18.09 -8.16
N ASN A 76 1.23 17.95 -9.45
CA ASN A 76 0.29 17.45 -10.43
C ASN A 76 -0.03 15.97 -10.15
N ALA A 77 -1.24 15.68 -9.67
CA ALA A 77 -1.67 14.33 -9.33
C ALA A 77 -1.82 13.38 -10.53
N ALA A 78 -1.89 13.92 -11.76
CA ALA A 78 -1.90 13.13 -12.98
C ALA A 78 -0.48 12.67 -13.39
N ASP A 79 0.57 13.28 -12.82
CA ASP A 79 1.95 12.87 -13.08
C ASP A 79 2.21 11.47 -12.48
N TRP A 80 2.67 10.56 -13.33
CA TRP A 80 3.00 9.19 -12.97
C TRP A 80 4.08 9.10 -11.89
N ARG A 81 5.00 10.07 -11.84
CA ARG A 81 6.07 10.13 -10.85
C ARG A 81 5.50 10.40 -9.47
N VAL A 82 4.55 11.32 -9.39
CA VAL A 82 3.84 11.68 -8.15
C VAL A 82 3.00 10.50 -7.67
N GLN A 83 2.30 9.83 -8.59
CA GLN A 83 1.54 8.61 -8.26
C GLN A 83 2.45 7.48 -7.76
N ALA A 84 3.58 7.21 -8.44
CA ALA A 84 4.54 6.19 -8.01
C ALA A 84 5.12 6.49 -6.63
N LEU A 85 5.45 7.75 -6.35
CA LEU A 85 5.92 8.19 -5.03
C LEU A 85 4.84 8.04 -3.96
N ALA A 86 3.59 8.41 -4.27
CA ALA A 86 2.46 8.25 -3.34
C ALA A 86 2.18 6.76 -3.05
N VAL A 87 2.26 5.89 -4.05
CA VAL A 87 2.18 4.42 -3.87
C VAL A 87 3.32 3.95 -2.96
N GLY A 88 4.57 4.31 -3.28
CA GLY A 88 5.72 3.90 -2.49
C GLY A 88 5.64 4.34 -1.03
N ALA A 89 5.32 5.61 -0.80
CA ALA A 89 5.14 6.17 0.55
C ALA A 89 3.96 5.52 1.29
N GLY A 90 2.84 5.29 0.58
CA GLY A 90 1.67 4.64 1.16
C GLY A 90 1.94 3.20 1.60
N VAL A 91 2.56 2.40 0.74
CA VAL A 91 2.94 1.02 1.06
C VAL A 91 3.97 0.97 2.18
N ALA A 92 4.96 1.87 2.16
CA ALA A 92 5.96 1.97 3.23
C ALA A 92 5.29 2.27 4.57
N MET A 93 4.32 3.19 4.61
CA MET A 93 3.58 3.52 5.81
C MET A 93 2.76 2.33 6.32
N VAL A 94 1.96 1.69 5.46
CA VAL A 94 1.17 0.49 5.83
C VAL A 94 2.08 -0.63 6.33
N THR A 95 3.23 -0.82 5.70
CA THR A 95 4.20 -1.85 6.10
C THR A 95 4.83 -1.52 7.45
N ALA A 96 5.23 -0.27 7.68
CA ALA A 96 5.81 0.16 8.96
C ALA A 96 4.81 0.02 10.12
N VAL A 97 3.54 0.34 9.89
CA VAL A 97 2.48 0.12 10.90
C VAL A 97 2.32 -1.37 11.19
N GLY A 98 2.29 -2.23 10.17
CA GLY A 98 2.24 -3.68 10.34
C GLY A 98 3.41 -4.22 11.16
N LEU A 99 4.64 -3.85 10.80
CA LEU A 99 5.85 -4.23 11.55
C LEU A 99 5.81 -3.75 13.01
N GLY A 100 5.29 -2.53 13.22
CA GLY A 100 5.11 -1.96 14.56
C GLY A 100 4.12 -2.75 15.41
N LEU A 101 2.97 -3.13 14.85
CA LEU A 101 1.93 -3.88 15.56
C LEU A 101 2.36 -5.32 15.89
N ASP A 102 3.12 -5.95 14.99
CA ASP A 102 3.62 -7.31 15.20
C ASP A 102 4.94 -7.35 15.99
N ALA A 103 5.48 -6.17 16.38
CA ALA A 103 6.77 -6.02 17.05
C ALA A 103 7.95 -6.68 16.28
N LEU A 104 7.88 -6.71 14.95
CA LEU A 104 8.84 -7.36 14.05
C LEU A 104 9.93 -6.40 13.56
N TRP A 105 10.56 -5.67 14.48
CA TRP A 105 11.66 -4.76 14.14
C TRP A 105 12.99 -5.50 14.06
N SER A 106 13.30 -6.04 12.88
CA SER A 106 14.60 -6.63 12.56
C SER A 106 15.12 -6.11 11.22
N LEU A 107 16.44 -6.19 11.00
CA LEU A 107 17.05 -5.80 9.72
C LEU A 107 16.47 -6.63 8.55
N ASP A 108 16.21 -7.91 8.77
CA ASP A 108 15.61 -8.79 7.76
C ASP A 108 14.18 -8.35 7.42
N ALA A 109 13.38 -7.98 8.42
CA ALA A 109 12.02 -7.48 8.22
C ALA A 109 12.00 -6.14 7.48
N ILE A 110 12.99 -5.27 7.73
CA ILE A 110 13.18 -4.02 7.00
C ILE A 110 13.57 -4.30 5.54
N GLY A 111 14.46 -5.26 5.30
CA GLY A 111 14.85 -5.69 3.96
C GLY A 111 13.64 -6.21 3.17
N LEU A 112 12.83 -7.09 3.77
CA LEU A 112 11.59 -7.60 3.18
C LEU A 112 10.58 -6.47 2.94
N ALA A 113 10.47 -5.50 3.84
CA ALA A 113 9.62 -4.32 3.66
C ALA A 113 10.04 -3.50 2.45
N GLY A 114 11.36 -3.31 2.26
CA GLY A 114 11.92 -2.67 1.08
C GLY A 114 11.56 -3.42 -0.21
N VAL A 115 11.66 -4.75 -0.21
CA VAL A 115 11.26 -5.58 -1.35
C VAL A 115 9.77 -5.44 -1.64
N ARG A 116 8.90 -5.49 -0.63
CA ARG A 116 7.45 -5.29 -0.79
C ARG A 116 7.12 -3.94 -1.42
N VAL A 117 7.73 -2.86 -0.93
CA VAL A 117 7.56 -1.51 -1.49
C VAL A 117 8.01 -1.47 -2.94
N GLY A 118 9.21 -1.99 -3.23
CA GLY A 118 9.77 -2.04 -4.58
C GLY A 118 8.89 -2.83 -5.56
N LEU A 119 8.42 -4.00 -5.16
CA LEU A 119 7.52 -4.82 -5.97
C LEU A 119 6.16 -4.15 -6.18
N THR A 120 5.61 -3.45 -5.19
CA THR A 120 4.33 -2.74 -5.35
C THR A 120 4.45 -1.56 -6.31
N VAL A 121 5.54 -0.80 -6.22
CA VAL A 121 5.83 0.28 -7.18
C VAL A 121 6.08 -0.28 -8.58
N LEU A 122 6.79 -1.41 -8.71
CA LEU A 122 6.97 -2.08 -10.00
C LEU A 122 5.63 -2.54 -10.59
N SER A 123 4.75 -3.12 -9.77
CA SER A 123 3.40 -3.51 -10.17
C SER A 123 2.58 -2.32 -10.67
N PHE A 124 2.71 -1.14 -10.06
CA PHE A 124 2.09 0.08 -10.57
C PHE A 124 2.55 0.41 -12.00
N PHE A 125 3.86 0.37 -12.28
CA PHE A 125 4.37 0.61 -13.62
C PHE A 125 3.87 -0.42 -14.65
N LEU A 126 3.82 -1.70 -14.25
CA LEU A 126 3.31 -2.77 -15.11
C LEU A 126 1.82 -2.58 -15.42
N LEU A 127 1.00 -2.30 -14.41
CA LEU A 127 -0.44 -2.07 -14.59
C LEU A 127 -0.72 -0.86 -15.46
N ARG A 128 0.04 0.23 -15.27
CA ARG A 128 -0.07 1.42 -16.09
C ARG A 128 0.27 1.14 -17.55
N ARG A 129 1.38 0.44 -17.80
CA ARG A 129 1.79 0.05 -19.15
C ARG A 129 0.73 -0.82 -19.85
N ILE A 130 0.13 -1.76 -19.12
CA ILE A 130 -0.95 -2.60 -19.65
C ILE A 130 -2.17 -1.74 -20.01
N ALA A 131 -2.59 -0.83 -19.11
CA ALA A 131 -3.71 0.07 -19.36
C ALA A 131 -3.48 0.93 -20.62
N ASP A 132 -2.29 1.52 -20.76
CA ASP A 132 -1.91 2.31 -21.93
C ASP A 132 -1.93 1.49 -23.22
N SER A 133 -1.51 0.21 -23.18
CA SER A 133 -1.50 -0.68 -24.35
C SER A 133 -2.89 -1.19 -24.76
N SER A 134 -3.86 -1.19 -23.86
CA SER A 134 -5.23 -1.65 -24.14
C SER A 134 -6.12 -0.58 -24.80
N LEU A 135 -5.66 0.66 -24.85
CA LEU A 135 -6.39 1.82 -25.38
C LEU A 135 -5.89 2.29 -26.76
N GLY A 136 -4.86 1.64 -27.32
CA GLY A 136 -4.32 1.90 -28.66
C GLY A 136 -4.63 0.77 -29.62
#